data_AF-A0A6C0I9L1-F1
#
_entry.id   AF-A0A6C0I9L1-F1
#
_cell.length_a   1.000
_cell.length_b   1.000
_cell.length_c   1.000
_cell.angle_alpha   90.00
_cell.angle_beta   90.00
_cell.angle_gamma   90.00
#
_symmetry.space_group_name_H-M   'P 1'
#
loop_
_entity.id
_entity.type
_entity.pdbx_description
1 polymer ?
#
loop_
_entity_poly.entity_id
_entity_poly.type
_entity_poly.pdbx_seq_one_letter_code
_entity_poly.pdbx_strand_id
1 'polypeptide(L)'
;MKTTASIFLNTLKQVRKLKEAIDKDIHLEMDNNYFVEKRTSYKDFAEVFDLTSIDEVINILEPLINNILEERENVCENHEYIEDRVETGVECDMMTVYYCKFCYVSRKTE
;
A
#
# COMPACT_ATOMS: atom_id res chain seq x y z
N MET A 1 -3.96 4.81 -8.56
CA MET A 1 -4.61 3.53 -8.19
C MET A 1 -3.86 2.96 -7.00
N LYS A 2 -4.49 2.76 -5.84
CA LYS A 2 -3.79 2.22 -4.64
C LYS A 2 -3.51 0.74 -4.86
N THR A 3 -2.24 0.34 -4.87
CA THR A 3 -1.89 -1.09 -4.93
C THR A 3 -2.11 -1.73 -3.55
N THR A 4 -2.33 -3.05 -3.51
CA THR A 4 -2.41 -3.80 -2.25
C THR A 4 -1.17 -3.56 -1.38
N ALA A 5 0.01 -3.42 -2.01
CA ALA A 5 1.26 -3.10 -1.34
C ALA A 5 1.23 -1.70 -0.69
N SER A 6 0.72 -0.67 -1.38
CA SER A 6 0.53 0.66 -0.78
C SER A 6 -0.47 0.65 0.36
N ILE A 7 -1.52 -0.19 0.30
CA ILE A 7 -2.48 -0.34 1.41
C ILE A 7 -1.77 -0.95 2.62
N PHE A 8 -1.02 -2.04 2.42
CA PHE A 8 -0.28 -2.72 3.47
C PHE A 8 0.75 -1.82 4.15
N LEU A 9 1.55 -1.06 3.39
CA LEU A 9 2.51 -0.10 3.93
C LEU A 9 1.82 0.97 4.80
N ASN A 10 0.68 1.49 4.36
CA ASN A 10 -0.09 2.46 5.13
C ASN A 10 -0.63 1.85 6.43
N THR A 11 -1.11 0.59 6.39
CA THR A 11 -1.53 -0.13 7.59
C THR A 11 -0.37 -0.30 8.57
N LEU A 12 0.81 -0.70 8.11
CA LEU A 12 2.00 -0.79 8.96
C LEU A 12 2.37 0.54 9.62
N LYS A 13 2.35 1.64 8.86
CA LYS A 13 2.59 2.99 9.41
C LYS A 13 1.54 3.39 10.45
N GLN A 14 0.29 2.95 10.31
CA GLN A 14 -0.76 3.20 11.31
C GLN A 14 -0.55 2.35 12.57
N VAL A 15 -0.19 1.07 12.43
CA VAL A 15 0.14 0.19 13.55
C VAL A 15 1.31 0.75 14.36
N ARG A 16 2.37 1.22 13.69
CA ARG A 16 3.52 1.90 14.32
C ARG A 16 3.06 3.08 15.21
N LYS A 17 2.25 3.98 14.64
CA LYS A 17 1.73 5.16 15.37
C LYS A 17 0.86 4.77 16.57
N LEU A 18 0.03 3.73 16.41
CA LEU A 18 -0.82 3.24 17.49
C LEU A 18 0.03 2.66 18.63
N LYS A 19 1.08 1.90 18.32
CA LYS A 19 2.01 1.37 19.32
C LYS A 19 2.71 2.49 20.09
N GLU A 20 3.24 3.50 19.39
CA GLU A 20 3.86 4.67 20.04
C GLU A 20 2.88 5.41 20.98
N ALA A 21 1.62 5.55 20.59
CA ALA A 21 0.61 6.17 21.44
C ALA A 21 0.35 5.34 22.70
N ILE A 22 0.19 4.02 22.57
CA ILE A 22 0.00 3.09 23.70
C ILE A 22 1.20 3.15 24.66
N ASP A 23 2.43 3.13 24.13
CA ASP A 23 3.65 3.16 24.94
C ASP A 23 3.79 4.46 25.73
N LYS A 24 3.39 5.57 25.10
CA LYS A 24 3.36 6.89 25.71
C LYS A 24 2.30 6.98 26.81
N ASP A 25 1.09 6.48 26.57
CA ASP A 25 0.01 6.50 27.56
C ASP A 25 0.38 5.66 28.78
N ILE A 26 1.01 4.49 28.57
CA ILE A 26 1.52 3.66 29.66
C ILE A 26 2.62 4.38 30.46
N HIS A 27 3.54 5.09 29.78
CA HIS A 27 4.59 5.85 30.45
C HIS A 27 4.06 7.04 31.25
N LEU A 28 2.97 7.67 30.82
CA LEU A 28 2.43 8.90 31.43
C LEU A 28 1.42 8.64 32.55
N GLU A 29 0.60 7.60 32.42
CA GLU A 29 -0.56 7.38 33.32
C GLU A 29 -0.34 6.28 34.37
N MET A 30 0.75 5.52 34.29
CA MET A 30 0.94 4.35 35.16
C MET A 30 2.26 4.41 35.91
N ASP A 31 2.23 4.04 37.19
CA ASP A 31 3.43 3.72 37.96
C ASP A 31 4.10 2.54 37.24
N ASN A 32 5.10 2.86 36.41
CA ASN A 32 5.54 2.12 35.22
C ASN A 32 5.84 0.63 35.48
N ASN A 33 6.17 0.29 36.73
CA ASN A 33 6.47 -1.08 37.14
C ASN A 33 5.22 -1.97 37.25
N TYR A 34 4.05 -1.46 37.69
CA TYR A 34 2.90 -2.35 37.95
C TYR A 34 2.29 -2.92 36.67
N PHE A 35 2.06 -2.09 35.65
CA PHE A 35 1.39 -2.53 34.42
C PHE A 35 2.30 -3.38 33.54
N VAL A 36 3.56 -2.96 33.37
CA VAL A 36 4.57 -3.67 32.57
C VAL A 36 4.92 -5.02 33.19
N GLU A 37 4.98 -5.14 34.52
CA GLU A 37 5.31 -6.41 35.19
C GLU A 37 4.13 -7.38 35.30
N LYS A 38 2.89 -6.89 35.48
CA LYS A 38 1.73 -7.74 35.84
C LYS A 38 0.77 -8.08 34.70
N ARG A 39 0.77 -7.36 33.58
CA ARG A 39 -0.15 -7.61 32.45
C ARG A 39 0.53 -8.41 31.35
N THR A 40 0.33 -9.73 31.35
CA THR A 40 0.81 -10.62 30.28
C THR A 40 0.35 -10.17 28.90
N SER A 41 -0.89 -9.69 28.78
CA SER A 41 -1.44 -9.19 27.51
C SER A 41 -0.66 -8.02 26.91
N TYR A 42 -0.06 -7.16 27.73
CA TYR A 42 0.76 -6.05 27.23
C TYR A 42 2.16 -6.52 26.83
N LYS A 43 2.74 -7.47 27.57
CA LYS A 43 4.00 -8.12 27.17
C LYS A 43 3.86 -8.84 25.83
N ASP A 44 2.82 -9.64 25.67
CA ASP A 44 2.52 -10.36 24.42
C ASP A 44 2.30 -9.35 23.28
N PHE A 45 1.58 -8.26 23.54
CA PHE A 45 1.40 -7.17 22.57
C PHE A 45 2.73 -6.49 22.19
N ALA A 46 3.59 -6.17 23.16
CA ALA A 46 4.86 -5.51 22.92
C ALA A 46 5.87 -6.40 22.18
N GLU A 47 5.82 -7.72 22.39
CA GLU A 47 6.61 -8.70 21.66
C GLU A 47 6.14 -8.85 20.20
N VAL A 48 4.82 -8.87 19.98
CA VAL A 48 4.25 -8.98 18.63
C VAL A 48 4.40 -7.69 17.81
N PHE A 49 4.21 -6.53 18.45
CA PHE A 49 4.26 -5.22 17.81
C PHE A 49 5.54 -4.46 18.18
N ASP A 50 6.68 -5.08 17.92
CA ASP A 50 7.99 -4.46 18.10
C ASP A 50 8.21 -3.31 17.09
N LEU A 51 8.49 -2.11 17.61
CA LEU A 51 8.68 -0.90 16.80
C LEU A 51 9.90 -1.03 15.88
N THR A 52 10.98 -1.67 16.33
CA THR A 52 12.19 -1.85 15.51
C THR A 52 11.89 -2.73 14.31
N SER A 53 11.24 -3.88 14.52
CA SER A 53 10.82 -4.78 13.45
C SER A 53 9.84 -4.11 12.49
N ILE A 54 8.87 -3.32 12.99
CA ILE A 54 7.94 -2.57 12.13
C ILE A 54 8.69 -1.55 11.27
N ASP A 55 9.66 -0.83 11.83
CA ASP A 55 10.48 0.15 11.10
C ASP A 55 11.34 -0.52 10.02
N GLU A 56 11.96 -1.67 10.32
CA GLU A 56 12.69 -2.45 9.33
C GLU A 56 11.82 -2.85 8.13
N VAL A 57 10.62 -3.35 8.39
CA VAL A 57 9.67 -3.73 7.33
C VAL A 57 9.25 -2.51 6.50
N ILE A 58 8.97 -1.37 7.14
CA ILE A 58 8.65 -0.12 6.43
C ILE A 58 9.81 0.31 5.54
N ASN A 59 11.04 0.30 6.06
CA ASN A 59 12.25 0.70 5.34
C ASN A 59 12.56 -0.18 4.13
N ILE A 60 12.14 -1.45 4.14
CA ILE A 60 12.28 -2.37 3.00
C ILE A 60 11.16 -2.15 1.97
N LEU A 61 9.91 -2.05 2.44
CA LEU A 61 8.75 -2.04 1.56
C LEU A 61 8.54 -0.69 0.86
N GLU A 62 8.84 0.42 1.52
CA GLU A 62 8.62 1.75 0.95
C GLU A 62 9.45 1.99 -0.32
N PRO A 63 10.77 1.74 -0.35
CA PRO A 63 11.55 1.81 -1.58
C PRO A 63 11.08 0.83 -2.65
N LEU A 64 10.75 -0.41 -2.27
CA LEU A 64 10.26 -1.43 -3.21
C LEU A 64 8.96 -0.98 -3.90
N ILE A 65 8.01 -0.44 -3.14
CA ILE A 65 6.75 0.06 -3.67
C ILE A 65 6.99 1.25 -4.59
N ASN A 66 7.88 2.18 -4.21
CA ASN A 66 8.22 3.33 -5.05
C ASN A 66 8.83 2.87 -6.38
N ASN A 67 9.78 1.93 -6.35
CA ASN A 67 10.39 1.36 -7.56
C ASN A 67 9.34 0.70 -8.47
N ILE A 68 8.40 -0.07 -7.91
CA ILE A 68 7.31 -0.70 -8.70
C ILE A 68 6.42 0.37 -9.35
N LEU A 69 6.14 1.46 -8.65
CA LEU A 69 5.33 2.56 -9.19
C LEU A 69 6.10 3.32 -10.29
N GLU A 70 7.38 3.62 -10.07
CA GLU A 70 8.25 4.26 -11.06
C GLU A 70 8.45 3.39 -12.30
N GLU A 71 8.75 2.09 -12.15
CA GLU A 71 8.82 1.15 -13.28
C GLU A 71 7.53 1.11 -14.07
N ARG A 72 6.39 1.12 -13.37
CA ARG A 72 5.09 1.16 -14.04
C ARG A 72 4.88 2.46 -14.80
N GLU A 73 5.25 3.61 -14.25
CA GLU A 73 5.17 4.90 -14.94
C GLU A 73 6.10 4.95 -16.16
N ASN A 74 7.32 4.44 -16.04
CA ASN A 74 8.29 4.36 -17.14
C ASN A 74 7.86 3.38 -18.25
N VAL A 75 7.23 2.26 -17.89
CA VAL A 75 6.55 1.37 -18.87
C VAL A 75 5.40 2.13 -19.54
N CYS A 76 4.75 3.04 -18.82
CA CYS A 76 3.65 3.83 -19.36
C CYS A 76 4.09 4.96 -20.32
N GLU A 77 5.24 5.59 -20.11
CA GLU A 77 5.76 6.60 -21.06
C GLU A 77 6.15 5.98 -22.42
N ASN A 78 6.42 4.68 -22.44
CA ASN A 78 6.77 3.90 -23.63
C ASN A 78 5.58 3.13 -24.25
N HIS A 79 4.34 3.54 -23.98
CA HIS A 79 3.14 2.82 -24.44
C HIS A 79 3.13 2.52 -25.94
N GLU A 80 3.32 1.24 -26.27
CA GLU A 80 2.80 0.65 -27.50
C GLU A 80 1.29 0.48 -27.34
N TYR A 81 0.53 1.37 -27.98
CA TYR A 81 -0.93 1.25 -28.05
C TYR A 81 -1.29 0.29 -29.17
N ILE A 82 -2.13 -0.70 -28.84
CA ILE A 82 -2.71 -1.61 -29.82
C ILE A 82 -4.10 -1.12 -30.17
N GLU A 83 -4.41 -1.22 -31.46
CA GLU A 83 -5.74 -0.97 -32.01
C GLU A 83 -6.57 -2.25 -31.88
N ASP A 84 -7.78 -2.12 -31.33
CA ASP A 84 -8.74 -3.20 -31.25
C ASP A 84 -10.14 -2.71 -31.63
N ARG A 85 -11.02 -3.61 -32.05
CA ARG A 85 -12.39 -3.29 -32.44
C ARG A 85 -13.37 -3.99 -31.53
N VAL A 86 -14.11 -3.22 -30.75
CA VAL A 86 -15.10 -3.74 -29.80
C VAL A 86 -16.51 -3.44 -30.29
N GLU A 87 -17.41 -4.40 -30.09
CA GLU A 87 -18.82 -4.26 -30.44
C GLU A 87 -19.53 -3.41 -29.37
N THR A 88 -20.20 -2.34 -29.80
CA THR A 88 -20.77 -1.35 -28.86
C THR A 88 -22.17 -1.71 -28.33
N GLY A 89 -22.73 -2.84 -28.76
CA GLY A 89 -24.08 -3.28 -28.38
C GLY A 89 -25.22 -2.48 -29.01
N VAL A 90 -24.90 -1.49 -29.86
CA VAL A 90 -25.85 -0.75 -30.70
C VAL A 90 -25.58 -1.17 -32.14
N GLU A 91 -26.61 -1.70 -32.82
CA GLU A 91 -26.64 -1.99 -34.27
C GLU A 91 -25.31 -2.35 -34.95
N CYS A 92 -24.68 -3.48 -34.57
CA CYS A 92 -23.46 -3.99 -35.23
C CYS A 92 -22.31 -2.95 -35.40
N ASP A 93 -22.32 -1.86 -34.64
CA ASP A 93 -21.32 -0.81 -34.73
C ASP A 93 -20.09 -1.20 -33.92
N MET A 94 -18.99 -1.36 -34.64
CA MET A 94 -17.67 -1.64 -34.10
C MET A 94 -16.96 -0.32 -33.81
N MET A 95 -16.63 -0.08 -32.55
CA MET A 95 -15.80 1.05 -32.14
C MET A 95 -14.33 0.64 -32.11
N THR A 96 -13.47 1.44 -32.72
CA THR A 96 -12.03 1.30 -32.56
C THR A 96 -11.61 1.86 -31.21
N VAL A 97 -10.92 1.05 -30.41
CA VAL A 97 -10.36 1.45 -29.12
C VAL A 97 -8.86 1.24 -29.15
N TYR A 98 -8.11 2.24 -28.68
CA TYR A 98 -6.68 2.13 -28.49
C TYR A 98 -6.41 1.89 -27.02
N TYR A 99 -5.81 0.76 -26.67
CA TYR A 99 -5.37 0.50 -25.31
C TYR A 99 -3.87 0.20 -25.24
N CYS A 100 -3.26 0.61 -24.15
CA CYS A 100 -1.90 0.25 -23.80
C CYS A 100 -1.78 -1.27 -23.63
N LYS A 101 -0.85 -1.90 -24.36
CA LYS A 101 -0.62 -3.35 -24.34
C LYS A 101 -0.33 -3.94 -22.95
N PHE A 102 0.31 -3.15 -22.09
CA PHE A 102 0.82 -3.63 -20.79
C PHE A 102 -0.11 -3.30 -19.62
N CYS A 103 -0.95 -2.28 -19.77
CA CYS A 103 -1.68 -1.68 -18.67
C CYS A 103 -3.18 -1.52 -18.96
N TYR A 104 -3.62 -1.84 -20.18
CA TYR A 104 -5.02 -1.85 -20.64
C TYR A 104 -5.76 -0.52 -20.45
N VAL A 105 -5.02 0.58 -20.31
CA VAL A 105 -5.59 1.93 -20.25
C VAL A 105 -5.95 2.36 -21.67
N SER A 106 -7.21 2.75 -21.89
CA SER A 106 -7.70 3.27 -23.17
C SER A 106 -7.33 4.74 -23.35
N ARG A 107 -6.85 5.13 -24.53
CA ARG A 107 -6.69 6.55 -24.90
C ARG A 107 -8.03 7.07 -25.41
N LYS A 108 -8.53 8.20 -24.87
CA LYS A 108 -9.64 8.92 -25.50
C LYS A 108 -9.12 9.52 -26.80
N THR A 109 -9.70 9.12 -27.93
CA THR A 109 -9.59 9.85 -29.19
C THR A 109 -10.37 11.15 -29.03
N GLU A 110 -9.68 12.29 -29.12
CA GLU A 110 -10.32 13.60 -29.32
C GLU A 110 -11.03 13.67 -30.68
#